data_AF-A0A6V7GT52-F1
#
_entry.id   AF-A0A6V7GT52-F1
#
_cell.length_a   1.000
_cell.length_b   1.000
_cell.length_c   1.000
_cell.angle_alpha   90.00
_cell.angle_beta   90.00
_cell.angle_gamma   90.00
#
_symmetry.space_group_name_H-M   'P 1'
#
loop_
_entity.id
_entity.type
_entity.pdbx_description
1 polymer ?
#
loop_
_entity_poly.entity_id
_entity_poly.type
_entity_poly.pdbx_seq_one_letter_code
_entity_poly.pdbx_strand_id
1 'polypeptide(L)'
;MSKLLKIKQFRHIFTRNLSEYVKTVEQQLHPPTESNFKSFKFVTYFVCIPLWLISMVYCYKKEQEAHHEKPPEFIHYPYMKILNK
;
A
#
# COMPACT_ATOMS: atom_id res chain seq x y z
N MET A 1 32.06 36.54 -30.85
CA MET A 1 32.76 35.82 -29.75
C MET A 1 31.91 35.88 -28.49
N SER A 2 31.30 34.77 -28.12
CA SER A 2 30.42 34.64 -26.94
C SER A 2 31.27 34.53 -25.66
N LYS A 3 31.17 35.53 -24.78
CA LYS A 3 31.83 35.50 -23.46
C LYS A 3 31.10 34.50 -22.56
N LEU A 4 31.67 33.30 -22.41
CA LEU A 4 31.24 32.33 -21.40
C LEU A 4 31.49 32.92 -20.01
N LEU A 5 30.41 33.26 -19.30
CA LEU A 5 30.45 33.69 -17.91
C LEU A 5 30.99 32.54 -17.05
N LYS A 6 31.96 32.87 -16.18
CA LYS A 6 32.72 31.91 -15.37
C LYS A 6 31.79 30.97 -14.59
N ILE A 7 31.85 29.69 -14.95
CA ILE A 7 31.19 28.52 -14.31
C ILE A 7 31.35 28.48 -12.78
N LYS A 8 32.33 29.20 -12.23
CA LYS A 8 32.59 29.30 -10.78
C LYS A 8 31.49 30.03 -9.99
N GLN A 9 30.68 30.87 -10.61
CA GLN A 9 29.57 31.58 -9.92
C GLN A 9 28.40 30.66 -9.55
N PHE A 10 28.16 29.60 -10.33
CA PHE A 10 27.05 28.68 -10.05
C PHE A 10 27.30 27.79 -8.83
N ARG A 11 28.56 27.47 -8.51
CA ARG A 11 28.89 26.57 -7.40
C ARG A 11 28.44 27.11 -6.03
N HIS A 12 28.51 28.43 -5.82
CA HIS A 12 28.09 29.05 -4.56
C HIS A 12 26.58 29.28 -4.44
N ILE A 13 25.85 29.29 -5.57
CA ILE A 13 24.39 29.50 -5.57
C ILE A 13 23.69 28.20 -5.16
N PHE A 14 24.16 27.04 -5.65
CA PHE A 14 23.57 25.75 -5.28
C PHE A 14 23.85 25.35 -3.83
N THR A 15 25.01 25.70 -3.26
CA THR A 15 25.38 25.24 -1.91
C THR A 15 24.73 26.03 -0.77
N ARG A 16 24.15 27.21 -1.03
CA ARG A 16 23.71 28.10 0.04
C ARG A 16 22.38 27.68 0.67
N ASN A 17 21.51 26.99 -0.08
CA ASN A 17 20.15 26.63 0.37
C ASN A 17 19.77 25.14 0.16
N LEU A 18 20.69 24.28 -0.31
CA LEU A 18 20.34 22.88 -0.60
C LEU A 18 20.03 22.07 0.67
N SER A 19 20.67 22.43 1.79
CA SER A 19 20.48 21.77 3.09
C SER A 19 19.11 22.05 3.72
N GLU A 20 18.47 23.16 3.37
CA GLU A 20 17.12 23.51 3.87
C GLU A 20 16.00 22.93 3.00
N TYR A 21 16.25 22.72 1.70
CA TYR A 21 15.20 22.31 0.74
C TYR A 21 15.19 20.84 0.37
N VAL A 22 16.32 20.12 0.49
CA VAL A 22 16.37 18.68 0.17
C VAL A 22 16.36 17.89 1.48
N LYS A 23 15.21 17.82 2.14
CA LYS A 23 14.97 16.77 3.13
C LYS A 23 15.01 15.45 2.38
N THR A 24 15.99 14.60 2.69
CA THR A 24 15.99 13.22 2.18
C THR A 24 14.72 12.52 2.66
N VAL A 25 14.21 11.55 1.89
CA VAL A 25 12.96 10.81 2.19
C VAL A 25 12.97 10.23 3.63
N GLU A 26 14.17 9.94 4.15
CA GLU A 26 14.41 9.46 5.51
C GLU A 26 14.14 10.52 6.61
N GLN A 27 14.25 11.81 6.30
CA GLN A 27 13.96 12.92 7.21
C GLN A 27 12.49 13.37 7.19
N GLN A 28 11.66 12.82 6.29
CA GLN A 28 10.22 13.03 6.21
C GLN A 28 9.42 12.04 7.08
N LEU A 29 9.99 11.54 8.17
CA LEU A 29 9.20 10.97 9.26
C LEU A 29 8.45 12.12 9.94
N HIS A 30 7.34 12.54 9.34
CA HIS A 30 6.39 13.44 9.98
C HIS A 30 5.94 12.75 11.28
N PRO A 31 6.25 13.31 12.46
CA PRO A 31 5.79 12.73 13.71
C PRO A 31 4.27 12.65 13.63
N PRO A 32 3.67 11.50 13.99
CA PRO A 32 2.25 11.31 13.78
C PRO A 32 1.51 12.32 14.67
N THR A 33 0.87 13.29 14.01
CA THR A 33 0.10 14.34 14.67
C THR A 33 -1.14 13.75 15.32
N GLU A 34 -1.53 14.27 16.49
CA GLU A 34 -2.72 13.81 17.22
C GLU A 34 -4.00 13.85 16.36
N SER A 35 -4.09 14.81 15.44
CA SER A 35 -5.17 14.91 14.45
C SER A 35 -5.24 13.69 13.52
N ASN A 36 -4.10 13.19 13.05
CA ASN A 36 -4.03 12.03 12.16
C ASN A 36 -4.48 10.76 12.89
N PHE A 37 -4.08 10.59 14.15
CA PHE A 37 -4.54 9.45 14.96
C PHE A 37 -6.05 9.45 15.18
N LYS A 38 -6.65 10.62 15.45
CA LYS A 38 -8.09 10.74 15.65
C LYS A 38 -8.87 10.38 14.37
N SER A 39 -8.41 10.87 13.22
CA SER A 39 -9.01 10.54 11.92
C SER A 39 -8.90 9.07 11.58
N PHE A 40 -7.73 8.45 11.83
CA PHE A 40 -7.56 7.00 11.62
C PHE A 40 -8.47 6.19 12.53
N LYS A 41 -8.60 6.55 13.81
CA LYS A 41 -9.55 5.88 14.72
C LYS A 41 -10.98 5.92 14.17
N PHE A 42 -11.42 7.07 13.70
CA PHE A 42 -12.76 7.23 13.15
C PHE A 42 -12.98 6.32 11.92
N VAL A 43 -12.04 6.32 10.97
CA VAL A 43 -12.11 5.45 9.79
C VAL A 43 -12.13 3.98 10.19
N THR A 44 -11.28 3.57 11.12
CA THR A 44 -11.24 2.17 11.58
C THR A 44 -12.57 1.75 12.21
N TYR A 45 -13.14 2.54 13.12
CA TYR A 45 -14.37 2.17 13.83
C TYR A 45 -15.62 2.27 12.97
N PHE A 46 -15.75 3.32 12.15
CA PHE A 46 -16.98 3.59 11.41
C PHE A 46 -17.00 3.04 9.98
N VAL A 47 -15.85 2.65 9.43
CA VAL A 47 -15.75 2.11 8.07
C VAL A 47 -15.22 0.69 8.09
N CYS A 48 -14.02 0.47 8.63
CA CYS A 48 -13.38 -0.85 8.55
C CYS A 48 -14.14 -1.93 9.31
N ILE A 49 -14.57 -1.66 10.56
CA ILE A 49 -15.31 -2.64 11.36
C ILE A 49 -16.65 -3.04 10.73
N PRO A 50 -17.55 -2.12 10.33
CA PRO A 50 -18.81 -2.52 9.71
C PRO A 50 -18.59 -3.25 8.38
N LEU A 51 -17.61 -2.82 7.56
CA LEU A 51 -17.27 -3.52 6.32
C LEU A 51 -16.79 -4.95 6.60
N TRP A 52 -15.93 -5.12 7.60
CA TRP A 52 -15.43 -6.43 8.02
C TRP A 52 -16.57 -7.34 8.51
N LEU A 53 -17.48 -6.83 9.34
CA LEU A 53 -18.65 -7.59 9.81
C LEU A 53 -19.55 -8.03 8.65
N ILE A 54 -19.85 -7.15 7.70
CA ILE A 54 -20.65 -7.50 6.51
C ILE A 54 -19.94 -8.59 5.69
N SER A 55 -18.63 -8.45 5.48
CA SER A 55 -17.85 -9.45 4.75
C SER A 55 -17.83 -10.80 5.44
N MET A 56 -17.72 -10.82 6.78
CA MET A 56 -17.78 -12.06 7.57
C MET A 56 -19.13 -12.75 7.41
N VAL A 57 -20.23 -12.02 7.53
CA VAL A 57 -21.59 -12.60 7.38
C VAL A 57 -21.80 -13.14 5.97
N TYR A 58 -21.32 -12.43 4.94
CA TYR A 58 -21.40 -12.88 3.57
C TYR A 58 -20.59 -14.18 3.35
N CYS A 59 -19.34 -14.22 3.80
CA CYS A 59 -18.50 -15.41 3.71
C CYS A 59 -19.12 -16.60 4.45
N TYR A 60 -19.64 -16.38 5.67
CA TYR A 60 -20.32 -17.40 6.44
C TYR A 60 -21.52 -18.00 5.68
N LYS A 61 -22.38 -17.16 5.10
CA LYS A 61 -23.51 -17.64 4.29
C LYS A 61 -23.04 -18.42 3.06
N LYS A 62 -22.04 -17.89 2.35
CA LYS A 62 -21.50 -18.52 1.15
C LYS A 62 -20.84 -19.87 1.44
N GLU A 63 -20.15 -20.01 2.57
CA GLU A 63 -19.57 -21.27 3.02
C GLU A 63 -20.67 -22.30 3.32
N GLN A 64 -21.74 -21.88 4.01
CA GLN A 64 -22.91 -22.74 4.22
C GLN A 64 -23.55 -23.19 2.90
N GLU A 65 -23.67 -22.30 1.92
CA GLU A 65 -24.17 -22.64 0.57
C GLU A 65 -23.24 -23.63 -0.15
N ALA A 66 -21.92 -23.40 -0.12
CA ALA A 66 -20.93 -24.26 -0.76
C ALA A 66 -20.90 -25.68 -0.19
N HIS A 67 -21.21 -25.87 1.09
CA HIS A 67 -21.33 -27.20 1.69
C HIS A 67 -22.60 -27.97 1.30
N HIS A 68 -23.64 -27.27 0.82
CA HIS A 68 -24.83 -27.91 0.25
C HIS A 68 -24.64 -28.29 -1.22
N GLU A 69 -23.70 -27.66 -1.92
CA GLU A 69 -23.37 -28.03 -3.29
C GLU A 69 -22.62 -29.37 -3.31
N LYS A 70 -23.03 -30.26 -4.21
CA LYS A 70 -22.30 -31.51 -4.41
C LYS A 70 -20.88 -31.17 -4.88
N PRO A 71 -19.85 -31.85 -4.36
CA PRO A 71 -18.50 -31.64 -4.83
C PRO A 71 -18.46 -31.87 -6.35
N PRO A 72 -17.65 -31.08 -7.10
CA PRO A 72 -17.55 -31.26 -8.54
C PRO A 72 -17.08 -32.67 -8.86
N GLU A 73 -17.64 -33.25 -9.92
CA GLU A 73 -17.26 -34.60 -10.35
C GLU A 73 -15.75 -34.66 -10.64
N PHE A 74 -15.11 -35.72 -10.14
CA PHE A 74 -13.69 -35.91 -10.35
C PHE A 74 -13.41 -36.23 -11.82
N ILE A 75 -12.88 -35.25 -12.54
CA ILE A 75 -12.37 -35.44 -13.89
C ILE A 75 -10.85 -35.52 -13.80
N HIS A 76 -10.29 -36.66 -14.22
CA HIS A 76 -8.85 -36.87 -14.18
C HIS A 76 -8.16 -36.09 -15.29
N TYR A 77 -7.75 -34.86 -14.98
CA TYR A 77 -6.91 -34.05 -15.87
C TYR A 77 -5.43 -34.38 -15.65
N PRO A 78 -4.69 -34.83 -16.68
CA PRO A 78 -3.28 -35.22 -16.54
C PRO A 78 -2.35 -34.12 -15.98
N TYR A 79 -2.71 -32.86 -16.17
CA TYR A 79 -1.94 -31.70 -15.70
C TYR A 79 -2.32 -31.23 -14.28
N MET A 80 -3.44 -31.70 -13.71
CA MET A 80 -3.88 -31.27 -12.36
C MET A 80 -3.21 -32.06 -11.24
N LYS A 81 -2.63 -33.23 -11.53
CA LYS A 81 -1.90 -34.06 -10.56
C LYS A 81 -0.53 -34.46 -11.12
N ILE A 82 0.34 -33.48 -11.32
CA ILE A 82 1.74 -33.74 -11.66
C ILE A 82 2.48 -34.09 -10.36
N LEU A 83 2.59 -35.38 -10.06
CA LEU A 83 3.45 -35.89 -9.01
C LEU A 83 4.80 -36.25 -9.65
N ASN A 84 5.74 -35.31 -9.64
CA ASN A 84 7.14 -35.62 -9.94
C ASN A 84 7.73 -36.41 -8.77
N LYS A 85 8.47 -37.49 -9.08
CA LYS A 85 9.26 -38.24 -8.09
C LYS A 85 10.44 -37.42 -7.58
#